data_AF-A0AA46P3H9-F1
#
_entry.id   AF-A0AA46P3H9-F1
#
_cell.length_a   1.000
_cell.length_b   1.000
_cell.length_c   1.000
_cell.angle_alpha   90.00
_cell.angle_beta   90.00
_cell.angle_gamma   90.00
#
_symmetry.space_group_name_H-M   'P 1'
#
loop_
_entity.id
_entity.type
_entity.pdbx_description
1 polymer ?
#
loop_
_entity_poly.entity_id
_entity_poly.type
_entity_poly.pdbx_seq_one_letter_code
_entity_poly.pdbx_strand_id
1 'polypeptide(L)'
;MKTFKLVSLQLVEENGLIDIELDDGLIINKEDEKSSWLLEAFIDKSYLEYFKKRADDKDELTIQVVITKKENDPAAFQTKITSISELENHISILFEGSLKRTKNDYAELLLQDLLDKGYIGDNLLDEFKDKMQSKPRLAAAKKENKETPAQS
;
A
#
# COMPACT_ATOMS: atom_id res chain seq x y z
N MET A 1 -18.77 5.67 7.65
CA MET A 1 -18.32 4.33 7.23
C MET A 1 -18.79 4.05 5.82
N LYS A 2 -17.91 3.55 4.95
CA LYS A 2 -18.24 3.15 3.58
C LYS A 2 -17.74 1.73 3.33
N THR A 3 -18.57 0.92 2.68
CA THR A 3 -18.29 -0.49 2.41
C THR A 3 -18.24 -0.72 0.90
N PHE A 4 -17.24 -1.47 0.46
CA PHE A 4 -17.00 -1.76 -0.95
C PHE A 4 -16.68 -3.25 -1.12
N LYS A 5 -16.89 -3.76 -2.33
CA LYS A 5 -16.43 -5.10 -2.70
C LYS A 5 -14.91 -5.10 -2.85
N LEU A 6 -14.25 -6.08 -2.24
CA LEU A 6 -12.85 -6.39 -2.49
C LEU A 6 -12.81 -7.39 -3.66
N VAL A 7 -12.09 -7.04 -4.72
CA VAL A 7 -12.15 -7.78 -6.00
C VAL A 7 -10.86 -8.56 -6.27
N SER A 8 -9.74 -8.10 -5.74
CA SER A 8 -8.44 -8.76 -5.84
C SER A 8 -7.63 -8.43 -4.60
N LEU A 9 -6.81 -9.39 -4.16
CA LEU A 9 -5.88 -9.28 -3.05
C LEU A 9 -4.54 -9.85 -3.48
N GLN A 10 -3.50 -9.05 -3.34
CA GLN A 10 -2.12 -9.43 -3.60
C GLN A 10 -1.28 -9.10 -2.38
N LEU A 11 -0.41 -10.03 -1.98
CA LEU A 11 0.60 -9.79 -0.96
C LEU A 11 1.89 -9.31 -1.61
N VAL A 12 2.51 -8.29 -1.03
CA VAL A 12 3.80 -7.77 -1.47
C VAL A 12 4.89 -8.42 -0.63
N GLU A 13 5.71 -9.23 -1.27
CA GLU A 13 6.86 -9.92 -0.67
C GLU A 13 8.17 -9.41 -1.28
N GLU A 14 9.31 -9.73 -0.66
CA GLU A 14 10.64 -9.35 -1.18
C GLU A 14 10.89 -9.88 -2.61
N ASN A 15 10.34 -11.06 -2.91
CA ASN A 15 10.55 -11.75 -4.19
C ASN A 15 9.46 -11.45 -5.23
N GLY A 16 8.49 -10.59 -4.93
CA GLY A 16 7.44 -10.19 -5.87
C GLY A 16 6.04 -10.14 -5.25
N LEU A 17 5.03 -10.16 -6.12
CA LEU A 17 3.62 -10.16 -5.75
C LEU A 17 3.09 -11.58 -5.72
N ILE A 18 2.42 -11.96 -4.63
CA ILE A 18 1.68 -13.21 -4.51
C ILE A 18 0.19 -12.90 -4.67
N ASP A 19 -0.41 -13.42 -5.73
CA ASP A 19 -1.85 -13.31 -5.97
C ASP A 19 -2.61 -14.30 -5.07
N ILE A 20 -3.61 -13.80 -4.36
CA ILE A 20 -4.48 -14.61 -3.51
C ILE A 20 -5.82 -14.73 -4.20
N GLU A 21 -6.18 -15.96 -4.55
CA GLU A 21 -7.47 -16.24 -5.17
C GLU A 21 -8.59 -16.02 -4.15
N LEU A 22 -9.44 -15.02 -4.42
CA LEU A 22 -10.57 -14.65 -3.58
C LEU A 22 -11.84 -15.35 -4.07
N ASP A 23 -12.50 -16.07 -3.18
CA ASP A 23 -13.88 -16.52 -3.41
C ASP A 23 -14.86 -15.36 -3.21
N ASP A 24 -14.66 -14.58 -2.14
CA ASP A 24 -15.31 -13.29 -1.96
C ASP A 24 -14.47 -12.36 -1.07
N GLY A 25 -14.83 -11.08 -1.05
CA GLY A 25 -14.13 -10.13 -0.20
C GLY A 25 -14.87 -8.82 0.03
N LEU A 26 -14.59 -8.23 1.19
CA LEU A 26 -15.16 -6.98 1.64
C LEU A 26 -14.05 -6.03 2.09
N ILE A 27 -14.21 -4.74 1.81
CA ILE A 27 -13.34 -3.71 2.35
C ILE A 27 -14.17 -2.53 2.87
N ILE A 28 -13.84 -2.08 4.07
CA ILE A 28 -14.56 -1.04 4.80
C ILE A 28 -13.60 0.11 5.11
N ASN A 29 -13.93 1.30 4.64
CA ASN A 29 -13.36 2.53 5.16
C ASN A 29 -14.12 2.92 6.43
N LYS A 30 -13.46 2.87 7.58
CA LYS A 30 -14.09 3.21 8.87
C LYS A 30 -14.42 4.70 8.98
N GLU A 31 -13.75 5.56 8.19
CA GLU A 31 -13.88 7.02 8.24
C GLU A 31 -13.67 7.56 9.66
N ASP A 32 -12.80 6.91 10.42
CA ASP A 32 -12.39 7.37 11.75
C ASP A 32 -11.22 8.36 11.65
N GLU A 33 -10.88 9.02 12.77
CA GLU A 33 -9.77 9.98 12.83
C GLU A 33 -8.42 9.36 12.44
N LYS A 34 -8.30 8.03 12.54
CA LYS A 34 -7.09 7.26 12.22
C LYS A 34 -7.03 6.86 10.75
N SER A 35 -8.05 7.20 9.95
CA SER A 35 -8.18 6.78 8.54
C SER A 35 -7.99 5.27 8.37
N SER A 36 -8.54 4.48 9.30
CA SER A 36 -8.36 3.03 9.32
C SER A 36 -9.31 2.31 8.37
N TRP A 37 -8.81 1.19 7.84
CA TRP A 37 -9.51 0.31 6.92
C TRP A 37 -9.55 -1.10 7.46
N LEU A 38 -10.67 -1.77 7.25
CA LEU A 38 -10.85 -3.20 7.49
C LEU A 38 -11.01 -3.91 6.15
N LEU A 39 -10.33 -5.04 5.98
CA LEU A 39 -10.52 -5.93 4.85
C LEU A 39 -10.85 -7.32 5.36
N GLU A 40 -11.86 -7.94 4.76
CA GLU A 40 -12.18 -9.34 4.96
C GLU A 40 -11.98 -10.08 3.64
N ALA A 41 -11.19 -11.15 3.67
CA ALA A 41 -10.93 -12.02 2.53
C ALA A 41 -11.46 -13.42 2.84
N PHE A 42 -12.38 -13.91 2.01
CA PHE A 42 -12.90 -15.28 2.07
C PHE A 42 -12.21 -16.10 0.99
N ILE A 43 -11.43 -17.09 1.40
CA ILE A 43 -10.52 -17.83 0.52
C ILE A 43 -10.47 -19.32 0.89
N ASP A 44 -9.95 -20.13 -0.03
CA ASP A 44 -9.75 -21.56 0.18
C ASP A 44 -8.81 -21.86 1.37
N LYS A 45 -9.10 -22.95 2.09
CA LYS A 45 -8.35 -23.37 3.28
C LYS A 45 -6.90 -23.76 3.02
N SER A 46 -6.51 -24.00 1.77
CA SER A 46 -5.10 -24.23 1.38
C SER A 46 -4.17 -23.09 1.81
N TYR A 47 -4.67 -21.87 1.96
CA TYR A 47 -3.90 -20.72 2.42
C TYR A 47 -3.74 -20.64 3.96
N LEU A 48 -4.35 -21.53 4.74
CA LEU A 48 -4.41 -21.44 6.20
C LEU A 48 -3.03 -21.41 6.87
N GLU A 49 -2.17 -22.39 6.57
CA GLU A 49 -0.83 -22.50 7.16
C GLU A 49 0.04 -21.28 6.78
N TYR A 50 -0.13 -20.79 5.55
CA TYR A 50 0.56 -19.60 5.08
C TYR A 50 0.21 -18.38 5.92
N PHE A 51 -1.08 -18.10 6.12
CA PHE A 51 -1.52 -16.93 6.88
C PHE A 51 -1.37 -17.07 8.39
N LYS A 52 -1.48 -18.29 8.95
CA LYS A 52 -1.18 -18.54 10.37
C LYS A 52 0.25 -18.16 10.71
N LYS A 53 1.22 -18.59 9.91
CA LYS A 53 2.62 -18.24 10.10
C LYS A 53 2.82 -16.72 10.10
N ARG A 54 2.21 -16.01 9.15
CA ARG A 54 2.27 -14.54 9.08
C ARG A 54 1.60 -13.83 10.26
N ALA A 55 0.51 -14.39 10.78
CA ALA A 55 -0.16 -13.82 11.95
C ALA A 55 0.67 -14.00 13.23
N ASP A 56 1.34 -15.15 13.38
CA ASP A 56 2.18 -15.47 14.54
C ASP A 56 3.45 -14.60 14.59
N ASP A 57 4.04 -14.31 13.43
CA ASP A 57 5.22 -13.45 13.31
C ASP A 57 4.93 -11.98 13.68
N LYS A 58 3.63 -11.60 13.84
CA LYS A 58 3.15 -10.22 14.09
C LYS A 58 3.66 -9.19 13.09
N ASP A 59 4.05 -9.65 11.91
CA ASP A 59 4.59 -8.80 10.88
C ASP A 59 3.49 -7.94 10.27
N GLU A 60 3.83 -6.67 10.01
CA GLU A 60 3.00 -5.85 9.15
C GLU A 60 3.13 -6.32 7.70
N LEU A 61 1.99 -6.53 7.05
CA LEU A 61 1.89 -6.98 5.67
C LEU A 61 1.55 -5.80 4.78
N THR A 62 2.35 -5.59 3.74
CA THR A 62 1.91 -4.75 2.62
C THR A 62 1.04 -5.61 1.69
N ILE A 63 -0.19 -5.17 1.47
CA ILE A 63 -1.10 -5.76 0.49
C ILE A 63 -1.44 -4.76 -0.63
N GLN A 64 -1.73 -5.26 -1.81
CA GLN A 64 -2.35 -4.51 -2.90
C GLN A 64 -3.73 -5.06 -3.17
N VAL A 65 -4.71 -4.17 -3.31
CA VAL A 65 -6.10 -4.57 -3.50
C VAL A 65 -6.78 -3.77 -4.57
N VAL A 66 -7.69 -4.42 -5.29
CA VAL A 66 -8.58 -3.75 -6.24
C VAL A 66 -9.97 -3.65 -5.64
N ILE A 67 -10.49 -2.43 -5.55
CA ILE A 67 -11.75 -2.12 -4.85
C ILE A 67 -12.86 -1.85 -5.86
N THR A 68 -14.04 -2.41 -5.64
CA THR A 68 -15.28 -2.24 -6.44
C THR A 68 -15.24 -2.87 -7.84
N LYS A 69 -14.24 -2.58 -8.68
CA LYS A 69 -14.20 -3.01 -10.09
C LYS A 69 -12.79 -3.44 -10.49
N LYS A 70 -12.66 -4.52 -11.28
CA LYS A 70 -11.36 -5.09 -11.69
C LYS A 70 -10.49 -4.12 -12.49
N GLU A 71 -11.12 -3.17 -13.18
CA GLU A 71 -10.43 -2.19 -14.03
C GLU A 71 -9.82 -1.03 -13.21
N ASN A 72 -10.10 -0.96 -11.91
CA ASN A 72 -9.56 0.07 -11.05
C ASN A 72 -8.08 -0.17 -10.75
N ASP A 73 -7.34 0.93 -10.63
CA ASP A 73 -5.96 0.90 -10.14
C ASP A 73 -5.88 0.21 -8.76
N PRO A 74 -4.93 -0.72 -8.55
CA PRO A 74 -4.68 -1.29 -7.24
C PRO A 74 -4.29 -0.23 -6.21
N ALA A 75 -4.85 -0.36 -5.02
CA ALA A 75 -4.52 0.43 -3.85
C ALA A 75 -3.63 -0.38 -2.90
N ALA A 76 -2.50 0.19 -2.49
CA ALA A 76 -1.59 -0.45 -1.53
C ALA A 76 -1.99 -0.10 -0.10
N PHE A 77 -1.96 -1.07 0.80
CA PHE A 77 -2.23 -0.92 2.23
C PHE A 77 -1.10 -1.50 3.06
N GLN A 78 -0.83 -0.86 4.19
CA GLN A 78 -0.03 -1.44 5.27
C GLN A 78 -1.02 -1.99 6.31
N THR A 79 -0.96 -3.30 6.56
CA THR A 79 -1.98 -4.03 7.32
C THR A 79 -1.37 -5.00 8.31
N LYS A 80 -2.19 -5.48 9.24
CA LYS A 80 -1.91 -6.63 10.11
C LYS A 80 -3.10 -7.58 10.04
N ILE A 81 -2.86 -8.87 10.22
CA ILE A 81 -3.93 -9.86 10.39
C ILE A 81 -4.45 -9.72 11.82
N THR A 82 -5.74 -9.44 11.96
CA THR A 82 -6.40 -9.33 13.27
C THR A 82 -7.06 -10.62 13.70
N SER A 83 -7.56 -11.41 12.73
CA SER A 83 -8.16 -12.71 13.00
C SER A 83 -8.16 -13.59 11.76
N ILE A 84 -8.06 -14.90 11.98
CA ILE A 84 -8.29 -15.94 10.98
C ILE A 84 -9.39 -16.83 11.53
N SER A 85 -10.50 -16.94 10.80
CA SER A 85 -11.63 -17.80 11.14
C SER A 85 -11.64 -18.99 10.19
N GLU A 86 -11.40 -20.18 10.75
CA GLU A 86 -11.50 -21.42 9.99
C GLU A 86 -12.94 -21.84 9.79
N LEU A 87 -13.28 -22.14 8.54
CA LEU A 87 -14.53 -22.77 8.16
C LEU A 87 -14.20 -24.18 7.64
N GLU A 88 -15.22 -24.86 7.10
CA GLU A 88 -15.08 -26.27 6.70
C GLU A 88 -13.99 -26.43 5.62
N ASN A 89 -14.20 -25.78 4.46
CA ASN A 89 -13.28 -25.81 3.31
C ASN A 89 -12.60 -24.46 3.02
N HIS A 90 -12.94 -23.42 3.78
CA HIS A 90 -12.48 -22.06 3.54
C HIS A 90 -11.96 -21.44 4.83
N ILE A 91 -11.37 -20.26 4.71
CA ILE A 91 -10.99 -19.41 5.82
C ILE A 91 -11.46 -17.98 5.52
N SER A 92 -11.89 -17.28 6.56
CA SER A 92 -12.07 -15.82 6.52
C SER A 92 -10.92 -15.16 7.25
N ILE A 93 -10.25 -14.21 6.59
CA ILE A 93 -9.13 -13.47 7.16
C ILE A 93 -9.52 -12.01 7.27
N LEU A 94 -9.40 -11.48 8.48
CA LEU A 94 -9.60 -10.07 8.76
C LEU A 94 -8.26 -9.36 8.86
N PHE A 95 -8.11 -8.31 8.06
CA PHE A 95 -6.99 -7.39 8.08
C PHE A 95 -7.47 -6.03 8.60
N GLU A 96 -6.62 -5.38 9.39
CA GLU A 96 -6.80 -3.98 9.75
C GLU A 96 -5.55 -3.19 9.34
N GLY A 97 -5.74 -2.01 8.77
CA GLY A 97 -4.60 -1.21 8.34
C GLY A 97 -4.96 0.17 7.81
N SER A 98 -4.02 0.74 7.07
CA SER A 98 -4.16 2.06 6.47
C SER A 98 -3.61 2.08 5.05
N LEU A 99 -4.13 3.00 4.24
CA LEU A 99 -3.68 3.17 2.86
C LEU A 99 -2.21 3.62 2.83
N LYS A 100 -1.38 2.89 2.10
CA LYS A 100 0.04 3.19 1.92
C LYS A 100 0.17 4.37 0.97
N ARG A 101 0.52 5.55 1.49
CA ARG A 101 0.75 6.76 0.67
C ARG A 101 1.88 6.48 -0.32
N THR A 102 1.54 6.41 -1.61
CA THR A 102 2.51 6.02 -2.65
C THR A 102 2.47 6.89 -3.90
N LYS A 103 1.37 7.58 -4.22
CA LYS A 103 1.28 8.41 -5.45
C LYS A 103 1.54 9.91 -5.21
N ASN A 104 0.95 10.52 -4.17
CA ASN A 104 1.16 11.96 -3.93
C ASN A 104 2.59 12.26 -3.48
N ASP A 105 3.13 11.49 -2.52
CA ASP A 105 4.48 11.73 -2.04
C ASP A 105 5.53 11.54 -3.14
N TYR A 106 5.38 10.55 -4.04
CA TYR A 106 6.33 10.37 -5.14
C TYR A 106 6.24 11.49 -6.18
N ALA A 107 5.02 11.88 -6.57
CA ALA A 107 4.82 13.00 -7.50
C ALA A 107 5.37 14.30 -6.92
N GLU A 108 5.14 14.56 -5.63
CA GLU A 108 5.68 15.73 -4.92
C GLU A 108 7.21 15.69 -4.81
N LEU A 109 7.79 14.53 -4.44
CA LEU A 109 9.24 14.34 -4.38
C LEU A 109 9.91 14.45 -5.75
N LEU A 110 9.28 13.91 -6.79
CA LEU A 110 9.75 14.01 -8.17
C LEU A 110 9.72 15.44 -8.65
N LEU A 111 8.61 16.15 -8.41
CA LEU A 111 8.48 17.56 -8.77
C LEU A 111 9.53 18.40 -8.03
N GLN A 112 9.75 18.15 -6.74
CA GLN A 112 10.79 18.83 -5.96
C GLN A 112 12.19 18.56 -6.52
N ASP A 113 12.53 17.30 -6.80
CA ASP A 113 13.84 16.92 -7.38
C ASP A 113 14.08 17.56 -8.75
N LEU A 114 13.05 17.66 -9.59
CA LEU A 114 13.15 18.33 -10.90
C LEU A 114 13.29 19.84 -10.77
N LEU A 115 12.57 20.47 -9.83
CA LEU A 115 12.73 21.89 -9.53
C LEU A 115 14.14 22.19 -8.96
N ASP A 116 14.65 21.35 -8.06
CA ASP A 116 16.01 21.49 -7.49
C ASP A 116 17.10 21.32 -8.55
N LYS A 117 16.84 20.54 -9.61
CA LYS A 117 17.71 20.41 -10.80
C LYS A 117 17.57 21.56 -11.81
N GLY A 118 16.66 22.51 -11.55
CA GLY A 118 16.47 23.71 -12.37
C GLY A 118 15.56 23.51 -13.58
N TYR A 119 14.80 22.42 -13.66
CA TYR A 119 13.81 22.25 -14.73
C TYR A 119 12.65 23.22 -14.53
N ILE A 120 12.25 23.92 -15.60
CA ILE A 120 11.18 24.92 -15.61
C ILE A 120 10.35 24.82 -16.89
N GLY A 121 9.12 25.37 -16.85
CA GLY A 121 8.25 25.47 -18.02
C GLY A 121 7.92 24.11 -18.65
N ASP A 122 7.89 24.05 -19.97
CA ASP A 122 7.52 22.84 -20.71
C ASP A 122 8.51 21.68 -20.49
N ASN A 123 9.80 21.99 -20.30
CA ASN A 123 10.82 20.97 -20.01
C ASN A 123 10.57 20.27 -18.67
N LEU A 124 10.05 20.98 -17.66
CA LEU A 124 9.66 20.37 -16.40
C LEU A 124 8.50 19.40 -16.60
N LEU A 125 7.52 19.79 -17.42
CA LEU A 125 6.33 18.99 -17.68
C LEU A 125 6.66 17.69 -18.42
N ASP A 126 7.56 17.76 -19.40
CA ASP A 126 7.97 16.61 -20.19
C ASP A 126 8.79 15.61 -19.36
N GLU A 127 9.78 16.08 -18.61
CA GLU A 127 10.57 15.23 -17.71
C GLU A 127 9.72 14.65 -16.57
N PHE A 128 8.75 15.42 -16.05
CA PHE A 128 7.84 14.93 -15.02
C PHE A 128 6.96 13.79 -15.56
N LYS A 129 6.39 13.93 -16.77
CA LYS A 129 5.57 12.88 -17.39
C LYS A 129 6.39 11.62 -17.66
N ASP A 130 7.59 11.75 -18.21
CA ASP A 130 8.47 10.62 -18.51
C ASP A 130 8.90 9.87 -17.25
N LYS A 131 9.28 10.60 -16.19
CA LYS A 131 9.69 10.00 -14.91
C LYS A 131 8.53 9.44 -14.10
N MET A 132 7.32 9.98 -14.25
CA MET A 132 6.10 9.38 -13.68
C MET A 132 5.77 8.01 -14.29
N GLN A 133 6.15 7.78 -15.55
CA GLN A 133 5.99 6.49 -16.23
C GLN A 133 7.12 5.51 -15.88
N SER A 134 8.38 5.97 -15.90
CA SER A 134 9.54 5.11 -15.65
C SER A 134 9.82 4.82 -14.17
N LYS A 135 9.26 5.61 -13.24
CA LYS A 135 9.38 5.49 -11.78
C LYS A 135 10.82 5.22 -11.28
N PRO A 136 11.81 6.05 -11.64
CA PRO A 136 13.16 5.90 -11.12
C PRO A 136 13.20 6.05 -9.59
N ARG A 137 14.14 5.35 -8.94
CA ARG A 137 14.42 5.54 -7.50
C ARG A 137 14.90 6.97 -7.27
N LEU A 138 14.11 7.75 -6.53
CA LEU A 138 14.50 9.09 -6.09
C LEU A 138 15.27 8.98 -4.78
N ALA A 139 16.43 9.64 -4.71
CA ALA A 139 17.13 9.80 -3.45
C ALA A 139 16.30 10.74 -2.57
N ALA A 140 15.71 10.22 -1.50
CA ALA A 140 15.04 11.05 -0.51
C ALA A 140 16.00 12.17 -0.09
N ALA A 141 15.52 13.41 -0.17
CA ALA A 141 16.27 14.62 0.12
C ALA A 141 17.16 14.43 1.35
N LYS A 142 18.45 14.75 1.21
CA LYS A 142 19.36 14.94 2.33
C LYS A 142 18.64 15.82 3.35
N LYS A 143 18.30 15.25 4.52
CA LYS A 143 18.05 16.06 5.71
C LYS A 143 19.32 16.86 5.96
N GLU A 144 19.31 18.15 5.63
CA GLU A 144 20.27 19.09 6.18
C GLU A 144 20.09 19.09 7.69
N ASN A 145 21.00 18.40 8.40
CA ASN A 145 21.33 18.77 9.77
C ASN A 145 21.91 20.18 9.68
N LYS A 146 21.09 21.20 9.89
CA LYS A 146 21.60 22.49 10.37
C LYS A 146 21.97 22.30 11.82
N GLU A 147 23.22 21.91 12.05
CA GLU A 147 23.89 22.13 13.32
C GLU A 147 23.85 23.64 13.61
N THR A 148 23.11 24.01 14.65
CA THR A 148 23.19 25.34 15.26
C THR A 148 24.63 25.53 15.75
N PRO A 149 25.37 26.59 15.34
CA PRO A 149 26.64 26.88 15.97
C PRO A 149 26.37 27.31 17.41
N ALA A 150 26.92 26.57 18.38
CA ALA A 150 27.06 27.06 19.74
C ALA A 150 27.90 28.34 19.71
N GLN A 151 27.27 29.47 20.00
CA GLN A 151 27.97 30.71 20.27
C GLN A 151 28.60 30.64 21.66
N SER A 152 29.84 31.13 21.71
CA SER A 152 30.73 31.23 22.87
C SER A 152 30.25 32.21 23.93
#